data_AF-A0A2R6L398-F1
#
_entry.id   AF-A0A2R6L398-F1
#
_cell.length_a   1.000
_cell.length_b   1.000
_cell.length_c   1.000
_cell.angle_alpha   90.00
_cell.angle_beta   90.00
_cell.angle_gamma   90.00
#
_symmetry.space_group_name_H-M   'P 1'
#
loop_
_entity.id
_entity.type
_entity.pdbx_description
1 polymer ?
#
loop_
_entity_poly.entity_id
_entity_poly.type
_entity_poly.pdbx_seq_one_letter_code
_entity_poly.pdbx_strand_id
1 'polypeptide(L)'
;GGEANTASGINATVGGGYQNAASGPNATVGGGNQNTVSGDQATVGGGILNTASGEEATVGGGYQNTASGTEATVPGGRRGAAEDSDSFVWNDGTSYHAIPNTSFDGLSSSTAVNGEPVTGPDTFSVSAQGGVRFITGSSSVTYISGDSTGWSTTSTRTAKTNFEPVDTEAVVDGVADMDVSTWEYRDDEGEGQGERHIGPVAEQFHDIVDVG
;
A
#
# COMPACT_ATOMS: atom_id res chain seq x y z
N GLY A 1 4.66 -23.05 -30.25
CA GLY A 1 5.57 -22.82 -31.40
C GLY A 1 6.82 -22.07 -30.95
N GLY A 2 7.66 -21.53 -31.84
CA GLY A 2 8.86 -20.77 -31.47
C GLY A 2 10.14 -21.62 -31.31
N GLU A 3 11.17 -21.05 -30.69
CA GLU A 3 12.53 -21.64 -30.62
C GLU A 3 12.94 -21.91 -29.16
N ALA A 4 13.51 -23.09 -28.90
CA ALA A 4 14.10 -23.48 -27.63
C ALA A 4 13.17 -23.42 -26.39
N ASN A 5 11.86 -23.59 -26.58
CA ASN A 5 10.90 -23.68 -25.47
C ASN A 5 10.87 -25.09 -24.87
N THR A 6 10.70 -25.19 -23.55
CA THR A 6 10.63 -26.45 -22.80
C THR A 6 9.37 -26.49 -21.94
N ALA A 7 8.48 -27.45 -22.18
CA ALA A 7 7.37 -27.78 -21.30
C ALA A 7 7.59 -29.20 -20.79
N SER A 8 8.09 -29.35 -19.56
CA SER A 8 8.50 -30.65 -19.00
C SER A 8 7.66 -31.11 -17.81
N GLY A 9 6.85 -30.21 -17.21
CA GLY A 9 5.91 -30.56 -16.17
C GLY A 9 4.69 -31.33 -16.70
N ILE A 10 4.03 -32.09 -15.82
CA ILE A 10 2.78 -32.79 -16.17
C ILE A 10 1.74 -31.73 -16.56
N ASN A 11 1.12 -31.85 -17.74
CA ASN A 11 0.18 -30.87 -18.30
C ASN A 11 0.72 -29.43 -18.47
N ALA A 12 2.04 -29.24 -18.41
CA ALA A 12 2.63 -27.92 -18.59
C ALA A 12 2.42 -27.40 -20.01
N THR A 13 2.22 -26.08 -20.14
CA THR A 13 1.94 -25.43 -21.41
C THR A 13 2.91 -24.28 -21.67
N VAL A 14 3.45 -24.21 -22.89
CA VAL A 14 4.14 -23.02 -23.40
C VAL A 14 3.52 -22.63 -24.74
N GLY A 15 2.83 -21.48 -24.79
CA GLY A 15 2.12 -21.03 -26.00
C GLY A 15 3.06 -20.77 -27.19
N GLY A 16 4.23 -20.19 -26.93
CA GLY A 16 5.31 -20.03 -27.90
C GLY A 16 6.42 -19.10 -27.42
N GLY A 17 7.21 -18.54 -28.35
CA GLY A 17 8.28 -17.58 -28.03
C GLY A 17 9.69 -18.16 -28.08
N TYR A 18 10.61 -17.60 -27.30
CA TYR A 18 12.03 -17.97 -27.28
C TYR A 18 12.48 -18.35 -25.87
N GLN A 19 13.05 -19.54 -25.69
CA GLN A 19 13.67 -19.98 -24.43
C GLN A 19 12.76 -19.93 -23.19
N ASN A 20 11.46 -20.16 -23.33
CA ASN A 20 10.57 -20.27 -22.18
C ASN A 20 10.60 -21.68 -21.59
N ALA A 21 10.49 -21.79 -20.26
CA ALA A 21 10.50 -23.05 -19.52
C ALA A 21 9.27 -23.15 -18.60
N ALA A 22 8.49 -24.24 -18.73
CA ALA A 22 7.42 -24.61 -17.81
C ALA A 22 7.69 -26.02 -17.27
N SER A 23 8.17 -26.12 -16.03
CA SER A 23 8.61 -27.38 -15.41
C SER A 23 7.74 -27.86 -14.25
N GLY A 24 6.93 -26.99 -13.65
CA GLY A 24 5.96 -27.38 -12.62
C GLY A 24 4.75 -28.14 -13.20
N PRO A 25 4.07 -29.00 -12.42
CA PRO A 25 2.80 -29.57 -12.86
C PRO A 25 1.78 -28.46 -13.16
N ASN A 26 1.00 -28.60 -14.22
CA ASN A 26 0.02 -27.61 -14.70
C ASN A 26 0.58 -26.19 -14.95
N ALA A 27 1.91 -26.02 -14.97
CA ALA A 27 2.58 -24.74 -15.17
C ALA A 27 2.28 -24.16 -16.55
N THR A 28 2.04 -22.86 -16.63
CA THR A 28 1.71 -22.19 -17.91
C THR A 28 2.61 -20.99 -18.19
N VAL A 29 3.24 -20.98 -19.36
CA VAL A 29 3.80 -19.78 -19.98
C VAL A 29 2.98 -19.42 -21.21
N GLY A 30 2.32 -18.25 -21.21
CA GLY A 30 1.54 -17.78 -22.36
C GLY A 30 2.40 -17.53 -23.61
N GLY A 31 3.63 -17.02 -23.42
CA GLY A 31 4.61 -16.80 -24.47
C GLY A 31 5.78 -15.92 -24.02
N GLY A 32 6.46 -15.25 -24.94
CA GLY A 32 7.51 -14.27 -24.63
C GLY A 32 8.93 -14.80 -24.76
N ASN A 33 9.87 -14.25 -23.98
CA ASN A 33 11.29 -14.54 -24.06
C ASN A 33 11.87 -14.87 -22.68
N GLN A 34 12.48 -16.04 -22.53
CA GLN A 34 13.20 -16.43 -21.31
C GLN A 34 12.35 -16.39 -20.02
N ASN A 35 11.06 -16.73 -20.11
CA ASN A 35 10.21 -16.86 -18.92
C ASN A 35 10.35 -18.27 -18.31
N THR A 36 10.34 -18.37 -16.99
CA THR A 36 10.46 -19.63 -16.25
C THR A 36 9.28 -19.82 -15.30
N VAL A 37 8.64 -20.98 -15.36
CA VAL A 37 7.55 -21.36 -14.44
C VAL A 37 7.86 -22.74 -13.87
N SER A 38 8.16 -22.81 -12.58
CA SER A 38 8.55 -24.06 -11.92
C SER A 38 7.63 -24.48 -10.77
N GLY A 39 6.73 -23.60 -10.32
CA GLY A 39 5.71 -23.93 -9.32
C GLY A 39 4.56 -24.76 -9.88
N ASP A 40 3.92 -25.59 -9.05
CA ASP A 40 2.68 -26.29 -9.42
C ASP A 40 1.56 -25.27 -9.64
N GLN A 41 0.78 -25.44 -10.71
CA GLN A 41 -0.29 -24.53 -11.15
C GLN A 41 0.13 -23.07 -11.38
N ALA A 42 1.43 -22.77 -11.34
CA ALA A 42 1.95 -21.41 -11.49
C ALA A 42 1.81 -20.92 -12.94
N THR A 43 1.74 -19.60 -13.11
CA THR A 43 1.52 -18.99 -14.43
C THR A 43 2.41 -17.77 -14.67
N VAL A 44 3.01 -17.69 -15.85
CA VAL A 44 3.52 -16.45 -16.44
C VAL A 44 2.72 -16.13 -17.70
N GLY A 45 2.00 -15.00 -17.71
CA GLY A 45 1.18 -14.60 -18.86
C GLY A 45 2.01 -14.30 -20.12
N GLY A 46 3.23 -13.78 -19.95
CA GLY A 46 4.18 -13.51 -21.04
C GLY A 46 5.30 -12.57 -20.60
N GLY A 47 5.89 -11.84 -21.53
CA GLY A 47 6.95 -10.85 -21.24
C GLY A 47 8.36 -11.42 -21.38
N ILE A 48 9.32 -10.83 -20.67
CA ILE A 48 10.75 -11.13 -20.77
C ILE A 48 11.34 -11.40 -19.39
N LEU A 49 12.05 -12.51 -19.21
CA LEU A 49 12.79 -12.84 -17.98
C LEU A 49 11.93 -12.94 -16.71
N ASN A 50 10.64 -13.28 -16.83
CA ASN A 50 9.78 -13.45 -15.66
C ASN A 50 9.89 -14.86 -15.06
N THR A 51 9.79 -14.98 -13.74
CA THR A 51 9.88 -16.24 -13.00
C THR A 51 8.67 -16.42 -12.08
N ALA A 52 7.95 -17.54 -12.19
CA ALA A 52 6.93 -17.96 -11.23
C ALA A 52 7.31 -19.35 -10.65
N SER A 53 7.85 -19.37 -9.44
CA SER A 53 8.41 -20.59 -8.82
C SER A 53 7.65 -21.09 -7.59
N GLY A 54 6.77 -20.27 -7.00
CA GLY A 54 5.88 -20.69 -5.93
C GLY A 54 4.69 -21.49 -6.45
N GLU A 55 4.12 -22.37 -5.63
CA GLU A 55 2.86 -23.05 -5.94
C GLU A 55 1.73 -22.03 -6.12
N GLU A 56 0.92 -22.17 -7.17
CA GLU A 56 -0.16 -21.24 -7.55
C GLU A 56 0.29 -19.78 -7.79
N ALA A 57 1.60 -19.54 -7.88
CA ALA A 57 2.14 -18.20 -8.10
C ALA A 57 1.81 -17.68 -9.49
N THR A 58 1.52 -16.38 -9.59
CA THR A 58 1.14 -15.73 -10.85
C THR A 58 2.01 -14.52 -11.15
N VAL A 59 2.60 -14.49 -12.35
CA VAL A 59 3.18 -13.29 -12.95
C VAL A 59 2.38 -12.91 -14.19
N GLY A 60 1.68 -11.78 -14.17
CA GLY A 60 0.85 -11.35 -15.30
C GLY A 60 1.64 -11.08 -16.59
N GLY A 61 2.89 -10.61 -16.46
CA GLY A 61 3.80 -10.37 -17.58
C GLY A 61 4.90 -9.37 -17.20
N GLY A 62 5.44 -8.63 -18.19
CA GLY A 62 6.41 -7.56 -17.93
C GLY A 62 7.88 -7.98 -18.12
N TYR A 63 8.80 -7.32 -17.41
CA TYR A 63 10.25 -7.58 -17.49
C TYR A 63 10.85 -7.91 -16.13
N GLN A 64 11.48 -9.08 -16.01
CA GLN A 64 12.30 -9.47 -14.86
C GLN A 64 11.52 -9.52 -13.53
N ASN A 65 10.26 -9.93 -13.55
CA ASN A 65 9.44 -10.12 -12.35
C ASN A 65 9.61 -11.53 -11.77
N THR A 66 9.56 -11.68 -10.45
CA THR A 66 9.68 -12.96 -9.74
C THR A 66 8.52 -13.14 -8.76
N ALA A 67 7.77 -14.23 -8.84
CA ALA A 67 6.81 -14.67 -7.84
C ALA A 67 7.24 -16.04 -7.31
N SER A 68 7.84 -16.09 -6.12
CA SER A 68 8.41 -17.33 -5.54
C SER A 68 7.70 -17.83 -4.28
N GLY A 69 6.82 -17.05 -3.68
CA GLY A 69 5.94 -17.50 -2.59
C GLY A 69 4.72 -18.27 -3.10
N THR A 70 4.15 -19.14 -2.26
CA THR A 70 2.89 -19.84 -2.55
C THR A 70 1.75 -18.82 -2.70
N GLU A 71 0.91 -18.95 -3.74
CA GLU A 71 -0.18 -18.01 -4.06
C GLU A 71 0.29 -16.55 -4.32
N ALA A 72 1.60 -16.32 -4.45
CA ALA A 72 2.16 -14.99 -4.67
C ALA A 72 1.81 -14.44 -6.05
N THR A 73 1.50 -13.15 -6.13
CA THR A 73 1.07 -12.48 -7.36
C THR A 73 1.94 -11.26 -7.67
N VAL A 74 2.57 -11.26 -8.86
CA VAL A 74 3.10 -10.06 -9.50
C VAL A 74 2.20 -9.72 -10.70
N PRO A 75 1.38 -8.65 -10.65
CA PRO A 75 0.45 -8.33 -11.73
C PRO A 75 1.15 -7.96 -13.05
N GLY A 76 2.42 -7.53 -12.98
CA GLY A 76 3.24 -7.16 -14.13
C GLY A 76 4.23 -6.04 -13.79
N GLY A 77 4.67 -5.30 -14.80
CA GLY A 77 5.63 -4.21 -14.63
C GLY A 77 7.08 -4.66 -14.82
N ARG A 78 8.02 -4.07 -14.08
CA ARG A 78 9.45 -4.32 -14.22
C ARG A 78 10.10 -4.55 -12.85
N ARG A 79 10.72 -5.72 -12.65
CA ARG A 79 11.51 -6.06 -11.44
C ARG A 79 10.71 -6.14 -10.12
N GLY A 80 9.48 -6.64 -10.19
CA GLY A 80 8.70 -7.02 -8.99
C GLY A 80 9.20 -8.35 -8.40
N ALA A 81 9.18 -8.48 -7.08
CA ALA A 81 9.59 -9.69 -6.35
C ALA A 81 8.58 -10.02 -5.25
N ALA A 82 7.69 -11.00 -5.49
CA ALA A 82 6.73 -11.52 -4.54
C ALA A 82 7.26 -12.84 -3.96
N GLU A 83 8.05 -12.77 -2.89
CA GLU A 83 8.80 -13.91 -2.37
C GLU A 83 8.04 -14.72 -1.32
N ASP A 84 6.97 -14.14 -0.80
CA ASP A 84 6.24 -14.62 0.35
C ASP A 84 4.89 -15.21 -0.02
N SER A 85 4.39 -16.10 0.83
CA SER A 85 3.07 -16.68 0.60
C SER A 85 1.98 -15.60 0.66
N ASP A 86 1.00 -15.68 -0.22
CA ASP A 86 -0.15 -14.76 -0.33
C ASP A 86 0.21 -13.30 -0.68
N SER A 87 1.46 -13.04 -1.08
CA SER A 87 1.92 -11.67 -1.34
C SER A 87 1.47 -11.12 -2.70
N PHE A 88 1.20 -9.81 -2.75
CA PHE A 88 0.90 -9.08 -3.99
C PHE A 88 1.93 -7.97 -4.19
N VAL A 89 2.74 -8.05 -5.25
CA VAL A 89 3.86 -7.11 -5.49
C VAL A 89 3.83 -6.58 -6.91
N TRP A 90 3.65 -5.26 -7.09
CA TRP A 90 3.91 -4.56 -8.35
C TRP A 90 5.30 -3.90 -8.32
N ASN A 91 5.93 -3.60 -9.47
CA ASN A 91 7.14 -2.74 -9.63
C ASN A 91 7.13 -2.08 -11.02
N ASP A 92 7.43 -0.78 -11.14
CA ASP A 92 7.60 -0.06 -12.41
C ASP A 92 9.08 -0.01 -12.86
N GLY A 93 9.97 -0.47 -12.00
CA GLY A 93 11.40 -0.55 -12.21
C GLY A 93 12.14 0.77 -12.06
N THR A 94 11.57 1.77 -11.37
CA THR A 94 12.24 3.05 -11.05
C THR A 94 13.22 2.95 -9.89
N SER A 95 13.40 1.78 -9.27
CA SER A 95 14.60 1.44 -8.48
C SER A 95 14.80 -0.08 -8.45
N TYR A 96 15.92 -0.54 -8.99
CA TYR A 96 16.35 -1.93 -8.85
C TYR A 96 16.77 -2.17 -7.40
N HIS A 97 15.98 -2.90 -6.64
CA HIS A 97 16.45 -3.44 -5.36
C HIS A 97 16.91 -4.87 -5.63
N ALA A 98 18.22 -5.09 -5.64
CA ALA A 98 18.77 -6.44 -5.61
C ALA A 98 18.71 -6.93 -4.16
N ILE A 99 17.90 -7.93 -3.84
CA ILE A 99 18.12 -8.68 -2.60
C ILE A 99 17.91 -10.18 -2.78
N PRO A 100 18.79 -11.01 -2.19
CA PRO A 100 18.42 -12.30 -1.64
C PRO A 100 17.56 -12.13 -0.36
N ASN A 101 16.54 -12.98 -0.22
CA ASN A 101 15.47 -12.93 0.77
C ASN A 101 15.93 -12.84 2.24
N THR A 102 15.19 -12.06 3.05
CA THR A 102 14.90 -12.35 4.49
C THR A 102 13.80 -11.44 5.09
N SER A 103 13.14 -10.56 4.33
CA SER A 103 12.04 -9.72 4.87
C SER A 103 10.92 -9.47 3.86
N PHE A 104 9.69 -9.64 4.33
CA PHE A 104 8.43 -9.63 3.58
C PHE A 104 7.91 -8.20 3.30
N ASP A 105 8.23 -7.57 2.16
CA ASP A 105 7.60 -6.30 1.72
C ASP A 105 7.68 -6.10 0.19
N GLY A 106 6.54 -5.85 -0.48
CA GLY A 106 6.55 -5.49 -1.91
C GLY A 106 5.41 -4.56 -2.35
N LEU A 107 5.78 -3.32 -2.67
CA LEU A 107 4.98 -2.15 -3.09
C LEU A 107 5.58 -1.55 -4.38
N SER A 108 4.83 -0.79 -5.19
CA SER A 108 5.43 -0.04 -6.31
C SER A 108 4.92 1.36 -6.60
N SER A 109 5.88 2.15 -7.09
CA SER A 109 5.86 3.57 -7.38
C SER A 109 5.40 3.89 -8.80
N SER A 110 4.70 5.01 -8.94
CA SER A 110 4.49 5.79 -10.17
C SER A 110 3.30 5.43 -11.11
N THR A 111 2.15 6.07 -10.87
CA THR A 111 1.37 6.75 -11.94
C THR A 111 0.67 7.98 -11.36
N ALA A 112 0.67 9.08 -12.11
CA ALA A 112 -0.01 10.34 -11.78
C ALA A 112 -1.51 10.12 -11.45
N VAL A 113 -2.04 10.80 -10.43
CA VAL A 113 -3.47 10.77 -10.07
C VAL A 113 -4.11 12.07 -10.58
N ASN A 114 -5.19 11.99 -11.37
CA ASN A 114 -5.96 13.13 -11.89
C ASN A 114 -5.17 14.16 -12.72
N GLY A 115 -4.13 13.74 -13.46
CA GLY A 115 -3.33 14.64 -14.29
C GLY A 115 -2.23 15.40 -13.52
N GLU A 116 -2.15 15.21 -12.20
CA GLU A 116 -1.05 15.71 -11.38
C GLU A 116 0.08 14.66 -11.31
N PRO A 117 1.32 15.01 -11.70
CA PRO A 117 2.47 14.14 -11.52
C PRO A 117 2.53 13.66 -10.07
N VAL A 118 2.81 12.37 -9.84
CA VAL A 118 3.12 11.89 -8.49
C VAL A 118 4.24 12.77 -7.97
N THR A 119 3.97 13.53 -6.91
CA THR A 119 4.84 14.61 -6.47
C THR A 119 6.14 14.02 -5.92
N GLY A 120 7.16 13.94 -6.77
CA GLY A 120 8.54 13.63 -6.41
C GLY A 120 8.95 12.15 -6.51
N PRO A 121 10.27 11.89 -6.57
CA PRO A 121 10.83 10.55 -6.34
C PRO A 121 10.46 10.03 -4.94
N ASP A 122 10.50 8.71 -4.73
CA ASP A 122 10.29 8.03 -3.43
C ASP A 122 8.85 8.11 -2.86
N THR A 123 7.84 7.87 -3.70
CA THR A 123 6.43 7.91 -3.30
C THR A 123 5.76 6.52 -3.35
N PHE A 124 4.92 6.23 -2.35
CA PHE A 124 4.03 5.07 -2.31
C PHE A 124 2.60 5.52 -2.66
N SER A 125 2.09 5.09 -3.81
CA SER A 125 0.78 5.49 -4.33
C SER A 125 -0.22 4.34 -4.22
N VAL A 126 -1.34 4.55 -3.54
CA VAL A 126 -2.42 3.56 -3.37
C VAL A 126 -3.71 4.13 -3.95
N SER A 127 -4.36 3.39 -4.85
CA SER A 127 -5.69 3.71 -5.37
C SER A 127 -6.70 2.70 -4.86
N ALA A 128 -7.55 3.10 -3.92
CA ALA A 128 -8.56 2.25 -3.30
C ALA A 128 -9.87 3.04 -3.09
N GLN A 129 -10.88 2.80 -3.93
CA GLN A 129 -12.19 3.50 -3.86
C GLN A 129 -12.94 3.25 -2.55
N GLY A 130 -12.68 2.10 -1.90
CA GLY A 130 -13.26 1.76 -0.60
C GLY A 130 -12.49 2.35 0.60
N GLY A 131 -11.39 3.06 0.36
CA GLY A 131 -10.49 3.56 1.40
C GLY A 131 -9.26 2.69 1.63
N VAL A 132 -8.32 3.22 2.42
CA VAL A 132 -7.05 2.59 2.80
C VAL A 132 -6.97 2.54 4.32
N ARG A 133 -6.68 1.35 4.87
CA ARG A 133 -6.57 1.13 6.31
C ARG A 133 -5.13 0.77 6.67
N PHE A 134 -4.50 1.55 7.55
CA PHE A 134 -3.22 1.24 8.18
C PHE A 134 -3.48 0.87 9.63
N ILE A 135 -3.25 -0.38 10.00
CA ILE A 135 -3.53 -0.92 11.35
C ILE A 135 -2.22 -0.95 12.13
N THR A 136 -2.17 -0.28 13.28
CA THR A 136 -0.97 -0.16 14.14
C THR A 136 -1.15 -0.79 15.53
N GLY A 137 -2.34 -1.34 15.81
CA GLY A 137 -2.66 -2.05 17.06
C GLY A 137 -4.03 -2.72 16.99
N SER A 138 -4.41 -3.45 18.05
CA SER A 138 -5.70 -4.16 18.13
C SER A 138 -6.92 -3.24 17.99
N SER A 139 -6.75 -1.95 18.28
CA SER A 139 -7.77 -0.89 18.10
C SER A 139 -7.23 0.37 17.41
N SER A 140 -5.96 0.40 17.00
CA SER A 140 -5.31 1.61 16.47
C SER A 140 -5.21 1.54 14.96
N VAL A 141 -5.91 2.45 14.28
CA VAL A 141 -6.01 2.44 12.82
C VAL A 141 -6.03 3.85 12.24
N THR A 142 -5.19 4.09 11.24
CA THR A 142 -5.34 5.20 10.29
C THR A 142 -6.19 4.71 9.13
N TYR A 143 -7.45 5.14 9.09
CA TYR A 143 -8.36 4.80 8.00
C TYR A 143 -8.63 6.04 7.15
N ILE A 144 -8.17 5.99 5.90
CA ILE A 144 -8.53 6.94 4.87
C ILE A 144 -9.78 6.37 4.21
N SER A 145 -10.95 6.97 4.43
CA SER A 145 -12.20 6.47 3.85
C SER A 145 -12.20 6.57 2.33
N GLY A 146 -13.07 5.79 1.68
CA GLY A 146 -13.45 6.04 0.28
C GLY A 146 -13.86 7.50 0.07
N ASP A 147 -13.54 8.06 -1.10
CA ASP A 147 -13.78 9.46 -1.48
C ASP A 147 -13.05 10.54 -0.67
N SER A 148 -12.16 10.15 0.26
CA SER A 148 -11.30 11.09 0.98
C SER A 148 -10.24 11.68 0.04
N THR A 149 -10.13 13.01 0.01
CA THR A 149 -9.20 13.74 -0.86
C THR A 149 -7.80 13.89 -0.26
N GLY A 150 -7.54 13.35 0.93
CA GLY A 150 -6.22 13.24 1.50
C GLY A 150 -6.19 12.93 2.99
N TRP A 151 -5.06 12.39 3.45
CA TRP A 151 -4.65 12.42 4.85
C TRP A 151 -3.37 13.26 4.94
N SER A 152 -3.47 14.49 5.44
CA SER A 152 -2.31 15.31 5.78
C SER A 152 -2.57 15.99 7.12
N THR A 153 -1.61 15.94 8.04
CA THR A 153 -1.60 16.77 9.24
C THR A 153 -0.45 17.76 9.14
N THR A 154 -0.57 18.72 8.22
CA THR A 154 0.46 19.74 7.98
C THR A 154 0.07 21.05 8.66
N SER A 155 0.63 21.32 9.86
CA SER A 155 0.49 22.61 10.53
C SER A 155 1.76 23.45 10.34
N THR A 156 2.03 23.85 9.09
CA THR A 156 3.13 24.79 8.79
C THR A 156 2.57 26.16 8.42
N ARG A 157 3.26 27.23 8.81
CA ARG A 157 2.85 28.61 8.48
C ARG A 157 2.81 28.83 6.96
N THR A 158 3.71 28.18 6.23
CA THR A 158 3.81 28.25 4.76
C THR A 158 2.58 27.68 4.05
N ALA A 159 1.82 26.79 4.70
CA ALA A 159 0.61 26.19 4.15
C ALA A 159 -0.68 26.98 4.47
N LYS A 160 -0.62 28.11 5.18
CA LYS A 160 -1.78 28.91 5.63
C LYS A 160 -1.69 30.36 5.13
N THR A 161 -2.82 30.97 4.80
CA THR A 161 -2.94 32.37 4.36
C THR A 161 -4.03 33.10 5.18
N ASN A 162 -4.19 34.43 5.00
CA ASN A 162 -5.16 35.26 5.73
C ASN A 162 -5.04 35.17 7.26
N PHE A 163 -3.81 35.30 7.77
CA PHE A 163 -3.60 35.44 9.21
C PHE A 163 -4.14 36.80 9.67
N GLU A 164 -5.23 36.75 10.42
CA GLU A 164 -5.75 37.91 11.15
C GLU A 164 -5.30 37.79 12.62
N PRO A 165 -4.73 38.86 13.20
CA PRO A 165 -4.43 38.88 14.62
C PRO A 165 -5.72 38.74 15.41
N VAL A 166 -5.76 37.78 16.34
CA VAL A 166 -6.79 37.71 17.38
C VAL A 166 -6.32 38.44 18.62
N ASP A 167 -7.25 38.86 19.47
CA ASP A 167 -6.91 39.44 20.78
C ASP A 167 -6.30 38.34 21.67
N THR A 168 -4.98 38.36 21.78
CA THR A 168 -4.24 37.35 22.53
C THR A 168 -4.47 37.44 24.03
N GLU A 169 -4.79 38.62 24.56
CA GLU A 169 -5.10 38.77 25.99
C GLU A 169 -6.45 38.11 26.29
N ALA A 170 -7.46 38.37 25.46
CA ALA A 170 -8.76 37.72 25.58
C ALA A 170 -8.68 36.18 25.46
N VAL A 171 -7.85 35.66 24.54
CA VAL A 171 -7.63 34.20 24.41
C VAL A 171 -6.91 33.63 25.64
N VAL A 172 -5.88 34.32 26.16
CA VAL A 172 -5.15 33.85 27.36
C VAL A 172 -6.04 33.90 28.59
N ASP A 173 -6.81 34.97 28.78
CA ASP A 173 -7.75 35.10 29.89
C ASP A 173 -8.86 34.05 29.79
N GLY A 174 -9.41 33.82 28.59
CA GLY A 174 -10.39 32.76 28.37
C GLY A 174 -9.85 31.37 28.67
N VAL A 175 -8.61 31.07 28.27
CA VAL A 175 -7.95 29.79 28.62
C VAL A 175 -7.69 29.68 30.13
N ALA A 176 -7.35 30.79 30.80
CA ALA A 176 -7.12 30.81 32.24
C ALA A 176 -8.41 30.60 33.04
N ASP A 177 -9.54 31.08 32.54
CA ASP A 177 -10.88 30.93 33.13
C ASP A 177 -11.59 29.64 32.70
N MET A 178 -10.97 28.82 31.85
CA MET A 178 -11.57 27.61 31.32
C MET A 178 -11.72 26.52 32.39
N ASP A 179 -12.93 25.97 32.52
CA ASP A 179 -13.24 24.91 33.48
C ASP A 179 -12.53 23.59 33.10
N VAL A 180 -11.38 23.31 33.71
CA VAL A 180 -10.75 21.99 33.61
C VAL A 180 -11.47 21.02 34.54
N SER A 181 -12.22 20.10 33.93
CA SER A 181 -13.01 19.11 34.65
C SER A 181 -12.46 17.70 34.43
N THR A 182 -12.86 16.78 35.30
CA THR A 182 -12.64 15.34 35.11
C THR A 182 -13.96 14.66 34.75
N TRP A 183 -13.99 13.91 33.65
CA TRP A 183 -15.21 13.38 33.06
C TRP A 183 -15.01 11.93 32.58
N GLU A 184 -16.12 11.28 32.22
CA GLU A 184 -16.20 9.89 31.76
C GLU A 184 -17.22 9.80 30.61
N TYR A 185 -17.00 8.90 29.65
CA TYR A 185 -17.92 8.72 28.52
C TYR A 185 -19.21 8.00 28.93
N ARG A 186 -20.29 8.23 28.18
CA ARG A 186 -21.62 7.69 28.47
C ARG A 186 -21.93 6.40 27.69
N ASP A 187 -21.11 5.35 27.77
CA ASP A 187 -21.52 3.96 27.45
C ASP A 187 -20.39 2.91 27.63
N ASP A 188 -20.81 1.64 27.58
CA ASP A 188 -20.08 0.43 28.02
C ASP A 188 -19.03 -0.06 27.00
N GLU A 189 -18.90 0.59 25.84
CA GLU A 189 -17.98 0.21 24.74
C GLU A 189 -16.70 1.06 24.67
N GLY A 190 -16.46 1.87 25.71
CA GLY A 190 -15.15 2.46 26.04
C GLY A 190 -15.09 3.97 25.79
N GLU A 191 -15.12 4.84 26.79
CA GLU A 191 -14.41 4.71 28.07
C GLU A 191 -15.30 5.01 29.29
N GLY A 192 -16.51 4.44 29.35
CA GLY A 192 -17.42 4.48 30.49
C GLY A 192 -17.24 3.33 31.51
N GLN A 193 -16.00 3.03 31.92
CA GLN A 193 -15.68 1.98 32.90
C GLN A 193 -14.68 2.42 33.99
N GLY A 194 -14.86 3.62 34.54
CA GLY A 194 -14.02 4.14 35.63
C GLY A 194 -12.69 4.77 35.19
N GLU A 195 -12.42 4.82 33.89
CA GLU A 195 -11.33 5.62 33.32
C GLU A 195 -11.77 7.08 33.26
N ARG A 196 -11.14 7.90 34.09
CA ARG A 196 -11.44 9.33 34.17
C ARG A 196 -10.48 10.09 33.29
N HIS A 197 -11.04 10.90 32.39
CA HIS A 197 -10.31 11.85 31.59
C HIS A 197 -10.27 13.18 32.32
N ILE A 198 -9.22 13.96 32.09
CA ILE A 198 -9.10 15.33 32.59
C ILE A 198 -8.89 16.26 31.41
N GLY A 199 -9.65 17.34 31.38
CA GLY A 199 -9.48 18.37 30.36
C GLY A 199 -10.70 19.27 30.26
N PRO A 200 -10.57 20.37 29.50
CA PRO A 200 -11.71 21.17 29.11
C PRO A 200 -12.61 20.40 28.13
N VAL A 201 -13.86 20.82 28.02
CA VAL A 201 -14.74 20.37 26.94
C VAL A 201 -14.51 21.22 25.69
N ALA A 202 -14.58 20.61 24.51
CA ALA A 202 -14.23 21.26 23.24
C ALA A 202 -15.11 22.48 22.92
N GLU A 203 -16.37 22.48 23.36
CA GLU A 203 -17.30 23.61 23.19
C GLU A 203 -16.80 24.87 23.89
N GLN A 204 -16.33 24.75 25.15
CA GLN A 204 -15.77 25.88 25.89
C GLN A 204 -14.49 26.41 25.22
N PHE A 205 -13.62 25.52 24.77
CA PHE A 205 -12.41 25.92 24.07
C PHE A 205 -12.72 26.63 22.76
N HIS A 206 -13.75 26.18 22.03
CA HIS A 206 -14.22 26.83 20.81
C HIS A 206 -14.69 28.26 21.09
N ASP A 207 -15.52 28.47 22.10
CA ASP A 207 -16.04 29.80 22.47
C ASP A 207 -14.91 30.80 22.83
N ILE A 208 -13.81 30.31 23.43
CA ILE A 208 -12.64 31.14 23.78
C ILE A 208 -11.83 31.55 22.54
N VAL A 209 -11.69 30.65 21.56
CA VAL A 209 -10.84 30.87 20.39
C VAL A 209 -11.60 31.42 19.18
N ASP A 210 -12.94 31.44 19.23
CA ASP A 210 -13.83 32.04 18.22
C ASP A 210 -14.11 33.52 18.49
N VAL A 211 -13.16 34.21 19.14
CA VAL A 211 -13.16 35.68 19.28
C VAL A 211 -12.75 36.35 17.96
N GLY A 212 -13.63 36.23 16.95
CA GLY A 212 -13.56 36.86 15.63
C GLY A 212 -14.69 37.85 15.39
#